data_AF-A0A060CDY3-F1
#
_entry.id   AF-A0A060CDY3-F1
#
_cell.length_a   1.000
_cell.length_b   1.000
_cell.length_c   1.000
_cell.angle_alpha   90.00
_cell.angle_beta   90.00
_cell.angle_gamma   90.00
#
_symmetry.space_group_name_H-M   'P 1'
#
loop_
_entity.id
_entity.type
_entity.pdbx_description
1 polymer ?
#
loop_
_entity_poly.entity_id
_entity_poly.type
_entity_poly.pdbx_seq_one_letter_code
_entity_poly.pdbx_strand_id
1 'polypeptide(L)'
;ATSGKLCNRPIEELESLRTKQAYIHDKLVKSGHYFEVKGIQYSQADVEVTFDISSLEKAERFNHTWTDPQKLCGRKDAEVRGGVGPFGLLVLASAKMEEKTAVFFRVFKAQNKHVVLMCHDPKRSSLVPRVYEPTFAGFVDIDIANTKRISLRSLIDNSVVESFGAGGKTCIT
;
A
#
# COMPACT_ATOMS: atom_id res chain seq x y z
N ALA A 1 -16.50 23.18 -14.00
CA ALA A 1 -16.46 21.71 -14.15
C ALA A 1 -15.87 21.12 -12.88
N THR A 2 -16.66 20.39 -12.09
CA THR A 2 -16.14 19.60 -10.96
C THR A 2 -15.36 18.43 -11.54
N SER A 3 -14.03 18.57 -11.62
CA SER A 3 -13.14 17.52 -12.15
C SER A 3 -13.07 16.36 -11.15
N GLY A 4 -13.95 15.38 -11.29
CA GLY A 4 -13.84 14.12 -10.55
C GLY A 4 -12.70 13.26 -11.12
N LYS A 5 -11.88 12.66 -10.26
CA LYS A 5 -10.97 11.57 -10.66
C LYS A 5 -11.78 10.28 -10.81
N LEU A 6 -11.40 9.43 -11.76
CA LEU A 6 -12.00 8.11 -11.93
C LEU A 6 -11.60 7.19 -10.76
N CYS A 7 -12.53 6.34 -10.32
CA CYS A 7 -12.28 5.27 -9.37
C CYS A 7 -12.42 3.93 -10.09
N ASN A 8 -11.39 3.09 -10.02
CA ASN A 8 -11.44 1.76 -10.62
C ASN A 8 -11.57 0.70 -9.52
N ARG A 9 -12.43 -0.30 -9.74
CA ARG A 9 -12.60 -1.45 -8.84
C ARG A 9 -12.64 -2.72 -9.69
N PRO A 10 -12.13 -3.86 -9.19
CA PRO A 10 -12.39 -5.14 -9.84
C PRO A 10 -13.89 -5.36 -10.00
N ILE A 11 -14.28 -6.02 -11.09
CA ILE A 11 -15.68 -6.40 -11.32
C ILE A 11 -16.16 -7.36 -10.22
N GLU A 12 -17.46 -7.30 -9.90
CA GLU A 12 -18.04 -8.02 -8.75
C GLU A 12 -17.95 -9.54 -8.91
N GLU A 13 -17.96 -10.03 -10.16
CA GLU A 13 -17.84 -11.45 -10.50
C GLU A 13 -16.55 -12.07 -9.97
N LEU A 14 -15.48 -11.28 -9.80
CA LEU A 14 -14.22 -11.75 -9.22
C LEU A 14 -14.42 -12.27 -7.78
N GLU A 15 -15.39 -11.72 -7.06
CA GLU A 15 -15.68 -12.14 -5.68
C GLU A 15 -16.20 -13.59 -5.62
N SER A 16 -16.72 -14.14 -6.72
CA SER A 16 -17.14 -15.55 -6.83
C SER A 16 -15.98 -16.55 -6.76
N LEU A 17 -14.75 -16.11 -7.01
CA LEU A 17 -13.53 -16.95 -6.92
C LEU A 17 -12.99 -17.05 -5.49
N ARG A 18 -13.55 -16.29 -4.53
CA ARG A 18 -13.12 -16.32 -3.13
C ARG A 18 -13.50 -17.66 -2.51
N THR A 19 -12.50 -18.38 -2.02
CA THR A 19 -12.70 -19.69 -1.37
C THR A 19 -12.56 -19.56 0.14
N LYS A 20 -11.41 -19.95 0.70
CA LYS A 20 -11.13 -19.88 2.13
C LYS A 20 -10.85 -18.45 2.55
N GLN A 21 -11.61 -17.95 3.52
CA GLN A 21 -11.48 -16.61 4.05
C GLN A 21 -10.78 -16.63 5.42
N ALA A 22 -9.92 -15.63 5.64
CA ALA A 22 -9.32 -15.37 6.94
C ALA A 22 -9.63 -13.92 7.33
N TYR A 23 -10.16 -13.73 8.53
CA TYR A 23 -10.56 -12.43 9.04
C TYR A 23 -9.72 -12.05 10.25
N ILE A 24 -9.19 -10.83 10.24
CA ILE A 24 -8.38 -10.28 11.31
C ILE A 24 -8.93 -8.90 11.64
N HIS A 25 -9.22 -8.67 12.91
CA HIS A 25 -9.78 -7.42 13.41
C HIS A 25 -8.92 -6.88 14.55
N ASP A 26 -8.94 -5.55 14.72
CA ASP A 26 -8.36 -4.83 15.86
C ASP A 26 -6.91 -5.18 16.19
N LYS A 27 -6.13 -5.49 15.15
CA LYS A 27 -4.72 -5.86 15.29
C LYS A 27 -3.84 -4.61 15.30
N LEU A 28 -3.26 -4.31 16.46
CA LEU A 28 -2.27 -3.26 16.59
C LEU A 28 -0.93 -3.68 15.96
N VAL A 29 -0.45 -2.89 14.99
CA VAL A 29 0.90 -3.03 14.41
C VAL A 29 1.79 -1.93 14.96
N LYS A 30 2.80 -2.33 15.76
CA LYS A 30 3.80 -1.38 16.29
C LYS A 30 4.74 -0.93 15.17
N SER A 31 5.32 0.25 15.34
CA SER A 31 6.33 0.77 14.39
C SER A 31 7.46 -0.25 14.17
N GLY A 32 7.80 -0.50 12.90
CA GLY A 32 8.84 -1.44 12.50
C GLY A 32 8.50 -2.92 12.69
N HIS A 33 7.27 -3.25 13.08
CA HIS A 33 6.82 -4.64 13.24
C HIS A 33 5.84 -5.00 12.13
N TYR A 34 5.68 -6.29 11.92
CA TYR A 34 4.67 -6.90 11.06
C TYR A 34 4.12 -8.14 11.76
N PHE A 35 3.01 -8.67 11.24
CA PHE A 35 2.50 -9.98 11.63
C PHE A 35 2.10 -10.75 10.38
N GLU A 36 2.25 -12.07 10.44
CA GLU A 36 1.85 -12.96 9.35
C GLU A 36 0.34 -13.20 9.39
N VAL A 37 -0.32 -13.06 8.25
CA VAL A 37 -1.70 -13.52 8.04
C VAL A 37 -1.63 -15.00 7.68
N LYS A 38 -2.21 -15.88 8.50
CA LYS A 38 -2.17 -17.33 8.26
C LYS A 38 -3.46 -17.85 7.65
N GLY A 39 -3.37 -19.00 6.98
CA GLY A 39 -4.54 -19.75 6.53
C GLY A 39 -5.09 -19.37 5.15
N ILE A 40 -4.30 -18.62 4.37
CA ILE A 40 -4.59 -18.22 2.98
C ILE A 40 -3.54 -18.78 2.02
N GLN A 41 -3.84 -18.81 0.72
CA GLN A 41 -2.85 -19.12 -0.32
C GLN A 41 -2.09 -17.85 -0.71
N TYR A 42 -0.83 -17.72 -0.28
CA TYR A 42 -0.07 -16.47 -0.42
C TYR A 42 0.20 -16.03 -1.86
N SER A 43 0.29 -16.96 -2.81
CA SER A 43 0.49 -16.66 -4.22
C SER A 43 -0.81 -16.37 -4.97
N GLN A 44 -1.98 -16.66 -4.40
CA GLN A 44 -3.25 -16.43 -5.05
C GLN A 44 -4.31 -16.04 -4.03
N ALA A 45 -4.49 -14.74 -3.83
CA ALA A 45 -5.36 -14.20 -2.79
C ALA A 45 -5.93 -12.84 -3.17
N ASP A 46 -7.10 -12.54 -2.62
CA ASP A 46 -7.73 -11.22 -2.63
C ASP A 46 -7.72 -10.70 -1.20
N VAL A 47 -6.85 -9.73 -0.92
CA VAL A 47 -6.62 -9.20 0.43
C VAL A 47 -7.22 -7.81 0.53
N GLU A 48 -8.17 -7.63 1.43
CA GLU A 48 -8.75 -6.33 1.79
C GLU A 48 -8.35 -5.95 3.21
N VAL A 49 -7.82 -4.74 3.39
CA VAL A 49 -7.41 -4.20 4.69
C VAL A 49 -7.82 -2.73 4.83
N THR A 50 -8.23 -2.36 6.03
CA THR A 50 -8.42 -0.95 6.43
C THR A 50 -7.46 -0.64 7.57
N PHE A 51 -6.69 0.43 7.41
CA PHE A 51 -5.76 0.90 8.43
C PHE A 51 -6.37 2.05 9.22
N ASP A 52 -6.37 1.91 10.55
CA ASP A 52 -6.71 2.96 11.50
C ASP A 52 -5.41 3.62 12.02
N ILE A 53 -5.20 4.89 11.71
CA ILE A 53 -3.98 5.63 12.04
C ILE A 53 -4.16 6.37 13.36
N SER A 54 -3.39 5.97 14.38
CA SER A 54 -3.50 6.52 15.74
C SER A 54 -3.26 8.04 15.81
N SER A 55 -2.22 8.54 15.13
CA SER A 55 -1.89 9.96 15.09
C SER A 55 -1.17 10.34 13.79
N LEU A 56 -1.52 11.52 13.27
CA LEU A 56 -0.85 12.15 12.13
C LEU A 56 0.19 13.19 12.57
N GLU A 57 0.38 13.41 13.87
CA GLU A 57 1.26 14.47 14.39
C GLU A 57 2.71 14.29 13.95
N LYS A 58 3.16 13.05 13.83
CA LYS A 58 4.52 12.70 13.44
C LYS A 58 4.73 12.65 11.93
N ALA A 59 3.69 12.88 11.11
CA ALA A 59 3.83 12.87 9.65
C ALA A 59 4.87 13.91 9.20
N GLU A 60 5.76 13.49 8.29
CA GLU A 60 6.88 14.28 7.82
C GLU A 60 6.39 15.45 6.96
N ARG A 61 7.14 16.57 6.92
CA ARG A 61 6.79 17.69 6.04
C ARG A 61 6.86 17.28 4.56
N PHE A 62 5.82 17.59 3.81
CA PHE A 62 5.79 17.42 2.36
C PHE A 62 6.58 18.54 1.68
N ASN A 63 7.55 18.19 0.85
CA ASN A 63 8.23 19.16 0.00
C ASN A 63 7.42 19.36 -1.29
N HIS A 64 7.05 20.61 -1.59
CA HIS A 64 6.26 20.96 -2.78
C HIS A 64 6.95 20.62 -4.11
N THR A 65 8.26 20.38 -4.11
CA THR A 65 9.01 19.91 -5.28
C THR A 65 8.81 18.42 -5.57
N TRP A 66 8.19 17.65 -4.66
CA TRP A 66 7.87 16.23 -4.87
C TRP A 66 6.60 16.06 -5.73
N THR A 67 6.69 16.44 -7.00
CA THR A 67 5.59 16.32 -7.98
C THR A 67 5.50 14.93 -8.62
N ASP A 68 6.61 14.19 -8.63
CA ASP A 68 6.70 12.84 -9.19
C ASP A 68 6.57 11.79 -8.06
N PRO A 69 5.43 11.09 -7.94
CA PRO A 69 5.21 10.12 -6.87
C PRO A 69 6.13 8.90 -6.99
N GLN A 70 6.49 8.46 -8.21
CA GLN A 70 7.35 7.30 -8.41
C GLN A 70 8.78 7.59 -7.93
N LYS A 71 9.34 8.75 -8.30
CA LYS A 71 10.65 9.17 -7.76
C LYS A 71 10.62 9.36 -6.26
N LEU A 72 9.53 9.89 -5.70
CA LEU A 72 9.38 10.01 -4.26
C LEU A 72 9.38 8.63 -3.59
N CYS A 73 8.62 7.67 -4.13
CA CYS A 73 8.59 6.30 -3.65
C CYS A 73 9.98 5.65 -3.70
N GLY A 74 10.71 5.80 -4.80
CA GLY A 74 12.07 5.29 -4.95
C GLY A 74 13.06 5.88 -3.94
N ARG A 75 12.85 7.12 -3.47
CA ARG A 75 13.65 7.78 -2.41
C ARG A 75 13.20 7.45 -0.99
N LYS A 76 11.92 7.12 -0.81
CA LYS A 76 11.24 6.89 0.48
C LYS A 76 10.61 5.49 0.49
N ASP A 77 11.40 4.52 0.06
CA ASP A 77 10.99 3.13 -0.18
C ASP A 77 10.60 2.39 1.12
N ALA A 78 10.30 1.10 1.02
CA ALA A 78 9.80 0.32 2.15
C ALA A 78 10.80 0.17 3.31
N GLU A 79 12.10 0.35 3.05
CA GLU A 79 13.16 0.21 4.05
C GLU A 79 13.47 1.56 4.73
N VAL A 80 13.14 2.70 4.09
CA VAL A 80 13.32 4.04 4.68
C VAL A 80 12.21 4.34 5.69
N ARG A 81 12.54 4.37 6.98
CA ARG A 81 11.57 4.73 8.03
C ARG A 81 11.06 6.16 7.89
N GLY A 82 9.78 6.36 8.20
CA GLY A 82 9.13 7.68 8.22
C GLY A 82 8.40 7.97 9.51
N GLY A 83 7.75 9.13 9.51
CA GLY A 83 6.91 9.58 10.61
C GLY A 83 5.57 8.86 10.71
N VAL A 84 4.87 8.76 9.57
CA VAL A 84 3.64 7.97 9.39
C VAL A 84 3.79 7.16 8.11
N GLY A 85 4.24 5.92 8.28
CA GLY A 85 4.60 5.00 7.21
C GLY A 85 6.11 4.81 7.06
N PRO A 86 6.52 3.79 6.28
CA PRO A 86 5.66 2.94 5.46
C PRO A 86 4.80 1.98 6.30
N PHE A 87 3.51 1.84 5.97
CA PHE A 87 2.60 0.85 6.55
C PHE A 87 1.71 0.27 5.43
N GLY A 88 1.48 -1.04 5.44
CA GLY A 88 0.83 -1.70 4.32
C GLY A 88 0.94 -3.22 4.37
N LEU A 89 1.02 -3.83 3.20
CA LEU A 89 1.15 -5.27 2.98
C LEU A 89 2.55 -5.62 2.48
N LEU A 90 3.03 -6.79 2.89
CA LEU A 90 4.18 -7.47 2.31
C LEU A 90 3.63 -8.72 1.64
N VAL A 91 3.62 -8.73 0.31
CA VAL A 91 3.01 -9.78 -0.52
C VAL A 91 4.09 -10.56 -1.26
N LEU A 92 3.75 -11.77 -1.70
CA LEU A 92 4.69 -12.69 -2.35
C LEU A 92 6.01 -12.83 -1.55
N ALA A 93 5.88 -12.84 -0.22
CA ALA A 93 7.02 -12.81 0.67
C ALA A 93 7.52 -14.23 1.00
N SER A 94 8.83 -14.42 0.91
CA SER A 94 9.51 -15.61 1.42
C SER A 94 9.43 -15.69 2.94
N ALA A 95 9.51 -16.91 3.50
CA ALA A 95 9.41 -17.12 4.95
C ALA A 95 10.46 -16.33 5.77
N LYS A 96 11.63 -16.06 5.19
CA LYS A 96 12.72 -15.28 5.81
C LYS A 96 12.69 -13.79 5.47
N MET A 97 11.70 -13.33 4.70
CA MET A 97 11.60 -11.95 4.21
C MET A 97 12.81 -11.51 3.37
N GLU A 98 13.48 -12.47 2.72
CA GLU A 98 14.59 -12.24 1.79
C GLU A 98 14.01 -11.62 0.50
N GLU A 99 13.01 -12.30 -0.07
CA GLU A 99 12.12 -11.81 -1.14
C GLU A 99 10.78 -11.35 -0.57
N LYS A 100 10.29 -10.20 -1.04
CA LYS A 100 8.98 -9.59 -0.74
C LYS A 100 8.69 -8.43 -1.68
N THR A 101 7.42 -8.23 -2.03
CA THR A 101 6.94 -6.98 -2.63
C THR A 101 6.17 -6.18 -1.60
N ALA A 102 6.51 -4.90 -1.43
CA ALA A 102 5.85 -4.04 -0.45
C ALA A 102 4.80 -3.14 -1.11
N VAL A 103 3.54 -3.26 -0.68
CA VAL A 103 2.46 -2.35 -1.06
C VAL A 103 2.11 -1.52 0.15
N PHE A 104 2.39 -0.22 0.14
CA PHE A 104 2.27 0.58 1.36
C PHE A 104 1.80 2.01 1.12
N PHE A 105 1.37 2.64 2.22
CA PHE A 105 1.11 4.07 2.28
C PHE A 105 2.16 4.81 3.11
N ARG A 106 2.32 6.08 2.77
CA ARG A 106 3.04 7.08 3.58
C ARG A 106 2.23 8.36 3.63
N VAL A 107 2.18 8.99 4.80
CA VAL A 107 1.44 10.24 5.01
C VAL A 107 2.40 11.37 5.34
N PHE A 108 2.22 12.50 4.66
CA PHE A 108 2.99 13.72 4.85
C PHE A 108 2.08 14.88 5.27
N LYS A 109 2.65 15.87 5.97
CA LYS A 109 2.04 17.15 6.27
C LYS A 109 2.38 18.18 5.19
N ALA A 110 1.37 18.65 4.46
CA ALA A 110 1.45 19.88 3.67
C ALA A 110 0.90 21.06 4.50
N GLN A 111 0.89 22.27 3.95
CA GLN A 111 0.52 23.51 4.68
C GLN A 111 -0.79 23.36 5.47
N ASN A 112 -1.90 23.06 4.80
CA ASN A 112 -3.23 23.00 5.41
C ASN A 112 -3.93 21.64 5.21
N LYS A 113 -3.19 20.62 4.77
CA LYS A 113 -3.72 19.28 4.50
C LYS A 113 -2.63 18.21 4.62
N HIS A 114 -3.05 16.96 4.55
CA HIS A 114 -2.12 15.84 4.43
C HIS A 114 -2.01 15.39 2.97
N VAL A 115 -0.86 14.85 2.61
CA VAL A 115 -0.63 14.19 1.32
C VAL A 115 -0.38 12.72 1.60
N VAL A 116 -1.14 11.85 0.93
CA VAL A 116 -0.99 10.40 1.04
C VAL A 116 -0.35 9.88 -0.23
N LEU A 117 0.77 9.16 -0.08
CA LEU A 117 1.46 8.44 -1.14
C LEU A 117 1.14 6.95 -1.00
N MET A 118 0.70 6.33 -2.08
CA MET A 118 0.65 4.87 -2.22
C MET A 118 1.85 4.41 -3.05
N CYS A 119 2.49 3.33 -2.62
CA CYS A 119 3.71 2.79 -3.19
C CYS A 119 3.57 1.29 -3.45
N HIS A 120 4.12 0.85 -4.58
CA HIS A 120 4.47 -0.54 -4.87
C HIS A 120 5.99 -0.59 -5.03
N ASP A 121 6.65 -1.26 -4.09
CA ASP A 121 8.10 -1.35 -4.00
C ASP A 121 8.55 -2.80 -4.19
N PRO A 122 8.93 -3.18 -5.42
CA PRO A 122 9.42 -4.51 -5.74
C PRO A 122 10.95 -4.62 -5.67
N LYS A 123 11.69 -3.64 -5.12
CA LYS A 123 13.18 -3.67 -5.08
C LYS A 123 13.79 -4.91 -4.38
N ARG A 124 12.96 -5.67 -3.67
CA ARG A 124 13.33 -6.92 -3.00
C ARG A 124 12.39 -8.06 -3.42
N SER A 125 11.76 -7.96 -4.57
CA SER A 125 10.75 -8.93 -5.03
C SER A 125 11.39 -10.24 -5.47
N SER A 126 12.63 -10.19 -5.98
CA SER A 126 13.34 -11.39 -6.38
C SER A 126 14.84 -11.35 -6.05
N LEU A 127 15.42 -12.51 -5.75
CA LEU A 127 16.87 -12.73 -5.69
C LEU A 127 17.48 -12.97 -7.08
N VAL A 128 16.65 -13.15 -8.11
CA VAL A 128 17.11 -13.32 -9.49
C VAL A 128 17.79 -12.02 -9.94
N PRO A 129 19.05 -12.07 -10.42
CA PRO A 129 19.74 -10.86 -10.84
C PRO A 129 19.12 -10.28 -12.10
N ARG A 130 19.18 -8.95 -12.23
CA ARG A 130 18.73 -8.17 -13.41
C ARG A 130 17.22 -8.25 -13.68
N VAL A 131 16.41 -8.54 -12.67
CA VAL A 131 14.96 -8.33 -12.73
C VAL A 131 14.68 -6.83 -12.78
N TYR A 132 13.69 -6.43 -13.56
CA TYR A 132 13.24 -5.05 -13.62
C TYR A 132 12.33 -4.76 -12.41
N GLU A 133 12.86 -4.04 -11.42
CA GLU A 133 12.17 -3.79 -10.14
C GLU A 133 12.02 -2.27 -9.84
N PRO A 134 11.40 -1.47 -10.74
CA PRO A 134 11.15 -0.08 -10.44
C PRO A 134 10.09 0.06 -9.34
N THR A 135 10.13 1.15 -8.59
CA THR A 135 9.01 1.50 -7.70
C THR A 135 7.91 2.19 -8.48
N PHE A 136 6.67 1.79 -8.25
CA PHE A 136 5.48 2.47 -8.77
C PHE A 136 4.73 3.17 -7.65
N ALA A 137 4.10 4.30 -7.94
CA ALA A 137 3.41 5.07 -6.92
C ALA A 137 2.40 6.06 -7.48
N GLY A 138 1.45 6.45 -6.64
CA GLY A 138 0.48 7.50 -6.91
C GLY A 138 0.08 8.24 -5.65
N PHE A 139 -0.28 9.52 -5.80
CA PHE A 139 -0.90 10.28 -4.70
C PHE A 139 -2.38 9.92 -4.57
N VAL A 140 -2.80 9.59 -3.35
CA VAL A 140 -4.17 9.19 -3.05
C VAL A 140 -4.99 10.41 -2.67
N ASP A 141 -6.10 10.60 -3.37
CA ASP A 141 -7.01 11.74 -3.16
C ASP A 141 -8.00 11.48 -2.02
N ILE A 142 -7.51 11.58 -0.79
CA ILE A 142 -8.27 11.32 0.43
C ILE A 142 -7.96 12.37 1.51
N ASP A 143 -9.00 12.80 2.21
CA ASP A 143 -8.86 13.61 3.41
C ASP A 143 -8.59 12.73 4.64
N ILE A 144 -7.34 12.28 4.76
CA ILE A 144 -6.90 11.41 5.86
C ILE A 144 -6.93 12.12 7.22
N ALA A 145 -6.98 13.46 7.26
CA ALA A 145 -7.03 14.22 8.53
C ALA A 145 -8.35 13.98 9.26
N ASN A 146 -9.45 13.95 8.50
CA ASN A 146 -10.79 13.75 9.01
C ASN A 146 -11.09 12.28 9.29
N THR A 147 -10.70 11.37 8.39
CA THR A 147 -11.03 9.94 8.55
C THR A 147 -10.05 9.21 9.47
N LYS A 148 -8.77 9.57 9.45
CA LYS A 148 -7.64 8.78 9.98
C LYS A 148 -7.65 7.31 9.54
N ARG A 149 -8.37 7.01 8.46
CA ARG A 149 -8.59 5.66 7.92
C ARG A 149 -8.30 5.62 6.44
N ILE A 150 -7.65 4.55 6.00
CA ILE A 150 -7.39 4.30 4.58
C ILE A 150 -7.49 2.80 4.29
N SER A 151 -8.18 2.47 3.21
CA SER A 151 -8.30 1.09 2.72
C SER A 151 -7.28 0.77 1.63
N LEU A 152 -6.91 -0.50 1.57
CA LEU A 152 -6.11 -1.11 0.52
C LEU A 152 -6.74 -2.46 0.19
N ARG A 153 -6.98 -2.70 -1.10
CA ARG A 153 -7.25 -4.04 -1.63
C ARG A 153 -6.10 -4.44 -2.53
N SER A 154 -5.58 -5.65 -2.39
CA SER A 154 -4.54 -6.20 -3.27
C SER A 154 -4.96 -7.57 -3.78
N LEU A 155 -5.10 -7.70 -5.10
CA LEU A 155 -5.25 -8.96 -5.81
C LEU A 155 -3.85 -9.50 -6.09
N ILE A 156 -3.56 -10.69 -5.60
CA ILE A 156 -2.28 -11.37 -5.76
C ILE A 156 -2.54 -12.58 -6.63
N ASP A 157 -1.85 -12.68 -7.77
CA ASP A 157 -1.90 -13.83 -8.66
C ASP A 157 -0.51 -14.12 -9.21
N ASN A 158 0.19 -14.99 -8.49
CA ASN A 158 1.53 -15.48 -8.75
C ASN A 158 2.56 -14.36 -8.96
N SER A 159 2.75 -13.89 -10.20
CA SER A 159 3.70 -12.84 -10.55
C SER A 159 3.08 -11.45 -10.65
N VAL A 160 1.77 -11.30 -10.42
CA VAL A 160 1.03 -10.04 -10.57
C VAL A 160 0.41 -9.64 -9.24
N VAL A 161 0.50 -8.35 -8.91
CA VAL A 161 -0.15 -7.76 -7.73
C VAL A 161 -0.87 -6.47 -8.13
N GLU A 162 -2.20 -6.51 -8.22
CA GLU A 162 -3.02 -5.34 -8.50
C GLU A 162 -3.57 -4.74 -7.21
N SER A 163 -3.21 -3.49 -6.92
CA SER A 163 -3.51 -2.83 -5.65
C SER A 163 -4.36 -1.58 -5.84
N PHE A 164 -5.41 -1.47 -5.03
CA PHE A 164 -6.45 -0.43 -5.07
C PHE A 164 -6.46 0.33 -3.74
N GLY A 165 -5.89 1.53 -3.74
CA GLY A 165 -5.87 2.43 -2.59
C GLY A 165 -7.14 3.28 -2.48
N ALA A 166 -7.66 3.41 -1.27
CA ALA A 166 -8.85 4.21 -0.93
C ALA A 166 -10.06 3.91 -1.84
N GLY A 167 -10.36 2.62 -2.03
CA GLY A 167 -11.48 2.16 -2.84
C GLY A 167 -11.32 2.43 -4.34
N GLY A 168 -10.08 2.44 -4.85
CA GLY A 168 -9.82 2.56 -6.29
C GLY A 168 -9.47 3.96 -6.78
N LYS A 169 -9.32 4.94 -5.87
CA LYS A 169 -8.85 6.30 -6.21
C LYS A 169 -7.40 6.32 -6.68
N THR A 170 -6.64 5.30 -6.34
CA THR A 170 -5.29 5.06 -6.86
C THR A 170 -5.14 3.57 -7.09
N CYS A 171 -4.73 3.20 -8.30
CA CYS A 171 -4.54 1.81 -8.69
C CYS A 171 -3.09 1.64 -9.17
N ILE A 172 -2.45 0.55 -8.76
CA ILE A 172 -1.09 0.20 -9.17
C ILE A 172 -1.07 -1.31 -9.45
N THR A 173 -0.52 -1.70 -10.59
CA THR A 173 -0.25 -3.09 -10.97
C THR A 173 1.26 -3.32 -10.95
#